data_AF-A0A3D4JTX7-F1
#
_entry.id   AF-A0A3D4JTX7-F1
#
_cell.length_a   1.000
_cell.length_b   1.000
_cell.length_c   1.000
_cell.angle_alpha   90.00
_cell.angle_beta   90.00
_cell.angle_gamma   90.00
#
_symmetry.space_group_name_H-M   'P 1'
#
loop_
_entity.id
_entity.type
_entity.pdbx_description
1 polymer ?
#
loop_
_entity_poly.entity_id
_entity_poly.type
_entity_poly.pdbx_seq_one_letter_code
_entity_poly.pdbx_strand_id
1 'polypeptide(L)'
;MYKTKNGRWASPVDTYMEPYYKSDQFTPVNILFDKSVAFDVLKTNKNPSDEQIEQLKKFKFPEKYFKIENGKAIPIMGRYAEDLVKLWKEISEKNK
;
A
#
# COMPACT_ATOMS: atom_id res chain seq x y z
N MET A 1 0.46 -7.60 6.80
CA MET A 1 0.08 -8.30 5.55
C MET A 1 -1.38 -8.66 5.60
N TYR A 2 -2.02 -8.80 4.44
CA TYR A 2 -3.43 -9.14 4.31
C TYR A 2 -3.64 -10.22 3.26
N LYS A 3 -4.73 -10.96 3.40
CA LYS A 3 -5.13 -11.98 2.45
C LYS A 3 -5.72 -11.32 1.19
N THR A 4 -5.41 -11.87 0.04
CA THR A 4 -5.91 -11.43 -1.26
C THR A 4 -7.05 -12.34 -1.70
N LYS A 5 -7.85 -11.90 -2.68
CA LYS A 5 -8.98 -12.69 -3.21
C LYS A 5 -8.57 -14.05 -3.79
N ASN A 6 -7.33 -14.19 -4.27
CA ASN A 6 -6.79 -15.45 -4.78
C ASN A 6 -6.18 -16.35 -3.68
N GLY A 7 -6.35 -15.99 -2.40
CA GLY A 7 -5.90 -16.79 -1.25
C GLY A 7 -4.44 -16.57 -0.84
N ARG A 8 -3.68 -15.77 -1.59
CA ARG A 8 -2.29 -15.41 -1.26
C ARG A 8 -2.23 -14.33 -0.19
N TRP A 9 -1.01 -14.04 0.29
CA TRP A 9 -0.73 -12.94 1.21
C TRP A 9 0.01 -11.83 0.49
N ALA A 10 -0.38 -10.59 0.74
CA ALA A 10 0.27 -9.42 0.20
C ALA A 10 0.33 -8.29 1.24
N SER A 11 1.27 -7.37 1.05
CA SER A 11 1.29 -6.10 1.76
C SER A 11 0.90 -4.98 0.80
N PRO A 12 -0.01 -4.07 1.19
CA PRO A 12 -0.18 -2.79 0.53
C PRO A 12 1.16 -2.06 0.42
N VAL A 13 1.26 -1.17 -0.56
CA VAL A 13 2.45 -0.33 -0.69
C VAL A 13 2.62 0.53 0.54
N ASP A 14 3.78 0.40 1.19
CA ASP A 14 4.23 1.33 2.21
C ASP A 14 4.90 2.51 1.51
N THR A 15 4.19 3.62 1.43
CA THR A 15 4.63 4.82 0.71
C THR A 15 5.86 5.47 1.32
N TYR A 16 6.10 5.24 2.61
CA TYR A 16 7.30 5.71 3.30
C TYR A 16 8.51 4.86 2.93
N MET A 17 8.34 3.55 2.82
CA MET A 17 9.42 2.62 2.45
C MET A 17 9.67 2.55 0.94
N GLU A 18 8.68 2.91 0.12
CA GLU A 18 8.75 2.80 -1.35
C GLU A 18 10.00 3.45 -1.99
N PRO A 19 10.45 4.65 -1.57
CA PRO A 19 11.67 5.26 -2.12
C PRO A 19 12.96 4.47 -1.84
N TYR A 20 12.95 3.62 -0.81
CA TYR A 20 14.10 2.79 -0.43
C TYR A 20 14.15 1.48 -1.23
N TYR A 21 13.01 1.06 -1.80
CA TYR A 21 12.94 -0.12 -2.65
C TYR A 21 13.43 0.20 -4.07
N LYS A 22 14.75 0.13 -4.28
CA LYS A 22 15.39 0.27 -5.60
C LYS A 22 15.48 -1.08 -6.33
N SER A 23 14.31 -1.66 -6.66
CA SER A 23 14.25 -2.91 -7.44
C SER A 23 13.20 -2.79 -8.55
N ASP A 24 13.65 -2.96 -9.80
CA ASP A 24 12.77 -3.00 -10.98
C ASP A 24 12.03 -4.33 -11.09
N GLN A 25 12.54 -5.38 -10.44
CA GLN A 25 11.98 -6.73 -10.50
C GLN A 25 10.80 -6.93 -9.53
N PHE A 26 10.88 -6.35 -8.33
CA PHE A 26 9.86 -6.51 -7.28
C PHE A 26 9.05 -5.23 -7.12
N THR A 27 8.53 -4.69 -8.21
CA THR A 27 7.65 -3.51 -8.19
C THR A 27 6.25 -3.87 -7.68
N PRO A 28 5.51 -2.90 -7.10
CA PRO A 28 4.12 -3.15 -6.70
C PRO A 28 3.26 -3.50 -7.90
N VAL A 29 2.35 -4.45 -7.72
CA VAL A 29 1.38 -4.86 -8.73
C VAL A 29 -0.04 -4.57 -8.25
N ASN A 30 -0.99 -4.55 -9.17
CA ASN A 30 -2.40 -4.49 -8.84
C ASN A 30 -2.79 -5.75 -8.03
N ILE A 31 -3.30 -5.55 -6.83
CA ILE A 31 -3.71 -6.64 -5.94
C ILE A 31 -5.13 -6.38 -5.48
N LEU A 32 -6.00 -7.37 -5.72
CA LEU A 32 -7.32 -7.41 -5.12
C LEU A 32 -7.20 -7.97 -3.70
N PHE A 33 -7.00 -7.05 -2.76
CA PHE A 33 -7.10 -7.37 -1.34
C PHE A 33 -8.52 -7.82 -0.99
N ASP A 34 -8.63 -8.70 0.01
CA ASP A 34 -9.94 -9.05 0.54
C ASP A 34 -10.64 -7.78 1.08
N LYS A 35 -11.97 -7.71 0.97
CA LYS A 35 -12.77 -6.50 1.25
C LYS A 35 -12.63 -5.97 2.68
N SER A 36 -12.08 -6.77 3.58
CA SER A 36 -11.77 -6.39 4.96
C SER A 36 -10.61 -5.39 5.07
N VAL A 37 -9.77 -5.26 4.03
CA VAL A 37 -8.63 -4.34 4.05
C VAL A 37 -9.08 -2.95 3.64
N ALA A 38 -9.42 -2.14 4.64
CA ALA A 38 -9.74 -0.74 4.46
C ALA A 38 -9.21 0.05 5.65
N PHE A 39 -8.52 1.16 5.38
CA PHE A 39 -8.00 2.05 6.41
C PHE A 39 -8.94 3.23 6.58
N ASP A 40 -9.42 3.47 7.79
CA ASP A 40 -10.16 4.69 8.07
C ASP A 40 -9.22 5.89 7.90
N VAL A 41 -9.50 6.69 6.87
CA VAL A 41 -8.70 7.87 6.54
C VAL A 41 -8.98 8.99 7.56
N LEU A 42 -10.11 8.88 8.24
CA LEU A 42 -10.75 9.91 9.04
C LEU A 42 -11.16 9.35 10.40
N LYS A 43 -10.18 8.89 11.20
CA LYS A 43 -10.48 8.34 12.54
C LYS A 43 -11.20 9.32 13.46
N THR A 44 -11.06 10.63 13.22
CA THR A 44 -11.57 11.67 14.12
C THR A 44 -12.47 12.71 13.44
N ASN A 45 -12.46 12.83 12.11
CA ASN A 45 -13.15 13.92 11.41
C ASN A 45 -14.12 13.37 10.36
N LYS A 46 -15.40 13.22 10.71
CA LYS A 46 -16.41 12.58 9.82
C LYS A 46 -16.64 13.34 8.51
N ASN A 47 -16.34 14.64 8.48
CA ASN A 47 -16.39 15.50 7.29
C ASN A 47 -15.04 16.24 7.10
N PRO A 48 -14.02 15.63 6.49
CA PRO A 48 -12.80 16.33 6.14
C PRO A 48 -13.08 17.41 5.10
N SER A 49 -12.27 18.48 5.12
CA SER A 49 -12.21 19.41 4.00
C SER A 49 -11.52 18.75 2.79
N ASP A 50 -11.81 19.26 1.59
CA ASP A 50 -11.15 18.78 0.36
C ASP A 50 -9.62 18.88 0.47
N GLU A 51 -9.10 19.92 1.12
CA GLU A 51 -7.67 20.10 1.37
C GLU A 51 -7.06 18.97 2.23
N GLN A 52 -7.78 18.50 3.25
CA GLN A 52 -7.32 17.38 4.08
C GLN A 52 -7.28 16.08 3.28
N ILE A 53 -8.28 15.84 2.43
CA ILE A 53 -8.32 14.69 1.53
C ILE A 53 -7.13 14.74 0.56
N GLU A 54 -6.85 15.89 -0.04
CA GLU A 54 -5.74 16.06 -0.97
C GLU A 54 -4.37 15.86 -0.29
N GLN A 55 -4.19 16.31 0.95
CA GLN A 55 -2.99 16.01 1.72
C GLN A 55 -2.85 14.51 2.01
N LEU A 56 -3.94 13.85 2.39
CA LEU A 56 -3.94 12.41 2.65
C LEU A 56 -3.56 11.62 1.39
N LYS A 57 -4.13 11.99 0.24
CA LYS A 57 -3.73 11.42 -1.06
C LYS A 57 -2.25 11.67 -1.34
N LYS A 58 -1.74 12.88 -1.12
CA LYS A 58 -0.35 13.20 -1.44
C LYS A 58 0.67 12.45 -0.57
N PHE A 59 0.41 12.31 0.72
CA PHE A 59 1.43 11.85 1.68
C PHE A 59 1.21 10.44 2.23
N LYS A 60 -0.04 10.00 2.41
CA LYS A 60 -0.34 8.77 3.16
C LYS A 60 -1.00 7.68 2.32
N PHE A 61 -1.91 8.07 1.43
CA PHE A 61 -2.67 7.18 0.57
C PHE A 61 -2.68 7.66 -0.88
N PRO A 62 -1.52 7.68 -1.58
CA PRO A 62 -1.44 8.04 -2.99
C PRO A 62 -2.45 7.28 -3.83
N GLU A 63 -3.14 8.00 -4.70
CA GLU A 63 -4.17 7.44 -5.59
C GLU A 63 -3.62 6.34 -6.50
N LYS A 64 -2.30 6.36 -6.76
CA LYS A 64 -1.59 5.30 -7.46
C LYS A 64 -1.69 3.95 -6.74
N TYR A 65 -1.72 3.94 -5.41
CA TYR A 65 -1.66 2.71 -4.59
C TYR A 65 -2.93 2.44 -3.79
N PHE A 66 -3.75 3.47 -3.58
CA PHE A 66 -4.98 3.42 -2.79
C PHE A 66 -6.14 4.07 -3.52
N LYS A 67 -7.33 3.51 -3.33
CA LYS A 67 -8.60 4.10 -3.73
C LYS A 67 -9.29 4.62 -2.48
N ILE A 68 -9.64 5.91 -2.45
CA ILE A 68 -10.38 6.49 -1.33
C ILE A 68 -11.88 6.49 -1.66
N GLU A 69 -12.67 5.74 -0.90
CA GLU A 69 -14.13 5.67 -1.05
C GLU A 69 -14.80 5.66 0.33
N ASN A 70 -15.87 6.42 0.50
CA ASN A 70 -16.66 6.46 1.74
C ASN A 70 -15.80 6.71 3.01
N GLY A 71 -14.80 7.58 2.92
CA GLY A 71 -13.90 7.90 4.04
C GLY A 71 -12.89 6.80 4.38
N LYS A 72 -12.75 5.79 3.51
CA LYS A 72 -11.82 4.67 3.67
C LYS A 72 -10.81 4.61 2.53
N ALA A 73 -9.55 4.34 2.85
CA ALA A 73 -8.50 4.06 1.89
C ALA A 73 -8.42 2.56 1.69
N ILE A 74 -8.74 2.11 0.48
CA ILE A 74 -8.72 0.73 0.04
C ILE A 74 -7.45 0.53 -0.77
N PRO A 75 -6.52 -0.34 -0.36
CA PRO A 75 -5.32 -0.59 -1.16
C PRO A 75 -5.70 -1.30 -2.48
N ILE A 76 -5.16 -0.79 -3.58
CA ILE A 76 -5.33 -1.36 -4.93
C ILE A 76 -4.03 -1.92 -5.50
N MET A 77 -2.89 -1.53 -4.92
CA MET A 77 -1.59 -2.08 -5.25
C MET A 77 -0.85 -2.58 -4.00
N GLY A 78 0.04 -3.53 -4.21
CA GLY A 78 0.89 -4.07 -3.18
C GLY A 78 1.94 -5.02 -3.73
N ARG A 79 2.66 -5.68 -2.84
CA ARG A 79 3.60 -6.75 -3.17
C ARG A 79 3.19 -8.02 -2.45
N TYR A 80 3.28 -9.15 -3.16
CA TYR A 80 3.05 -10.43 -2.54
C TYR A 80 4.14 -10.76 -1.52
N ALA A 81 3.79 -11.57 -0.53
CA ALA A 81 4.70 -11.96 0.55
C ALA A 81 6.01 -12.56 0.02
N GLU A 82 5.93 -13.41 -1.01
CA GLU A 82 7.09 -14.08 -1.59
C GLU A 82 8.04 -13.08 -2.27
N ASP A 83 7.49 -12.06 -2.92
CA ASP A 83 8.27 -11.02 -3.59
C ASP A 83 8.90 -10.07 -2.57
N LEU A 84 8.22 -9.78 -1.45
CA LEU A 84 8.79 -9.00 -0.34
C LEU A 84 9.99 -9.70 0.29
N VAL A 85 9.92 -11.01 0.50
CA VAL A 85 11.05 -11.78 1.05
C VAL A 85 12.25 -11.75 0.11
N LYS A 86 12.02 -11.90 -1.21
CA LYS A 86 13.09 -11.81 -2.21
C LYS A 86 13.69 -10.41 -2.30
N LEU A 87 12.85 -9.37 -2.31
CA LEU A 87 13.27 -7.98 -2.28
C LEU A 87 14.14 -7.68 -1.06
N TRP A 88 13.73 -8.13 0.13
CA TRP A 88 14.50 -7.92 1.35
C TRP A 88 15.85 -8.63 1.31
N LYS A 89 15.89 -9.85 0.76
CA LYS A 89 17.13 -10.57 0.53
C LYS A 89 18.07 -9.82 -0.42
N GLU A 90 17.58 -9.32 -1.55
CA GLU A 90 18.40 -8.52 -2.49
C GLU A 90 18.96 -7.25 -1.83
N ILE A 91 18.13 -6.53 -1.08
CA ILE A 91 18.56 -5.32 -0.38
C ILE A 91 19.62 -5.66 0.67
N SER A 92 19.43 -6.74 1.42
CA SER A 92 20.40 -7.20 2.42
C SER A 92 21.72 -7.63 1.80
N GLU A 93 21.71 -8.24 0.62
CA GLU A 93 22.93 -8.68 -0.08
C GLU A 93 23.66 -7.51 -0.73
N LYS A 94 22.95 -6.52 -1.29
CA LYS A 94 23.54 -5.31 -1.89
C LYS A 94 24.20 -4.38 -0.86
N ASN A 95 23.73 -4.40 0.39
CA ASN A 95 24.24 -3.57 1.47
C ASN A 95 25.36 -4.24 2.29
N LYS A 96 25.80 -5.44 1.89
CA LYS A 96 26.87 -6.21 2.54
C LYS A 96 28.21 -5.94 1.88
#